data_AF-A0A2V6R4U2-F1
#
_entry.id   AF-A0A2V6R4U2-F1
#
_cell.length_a   1.000
_cell.length_b   1.000
_cell.length_c   1.000
_cell.angle_alpha   90.00
_cell.angle_beta   90.00
_cell.angle_gamma   90.00
#
_symmetry.space_group_name_H-M   'P 1'
#
loop_
_entity.id
_entity.type
_entity.pdbx_description
1 polymer ?
#
loop_
_entity_poly.entity_id
_entity_poly.type
_entity_poly.pdbx_seq_one_letter_code
_entity_poly.pdbx_strand_id
1 'polypeptide(L)' 'MPLVEFEKLCAAKPAGAPLTEILGVGNIYWSGSLVDYIYLVPDVMGKPAAIVPAALKQRFAG' A
#
# COMPACT_ATOMS: atom_id res chain seq x y z
N MET A 1 5.87 -7.29 1.98
CA MET A 1 6.34 -6.30 2.96
C MET A 1 5.47 -6.35 4.21
N PRO A 2 6.01 -6.62 5.40
CA PRO A 2 5.26 -6.55 6.67
C PRO A 2 4.75 -5.13 6.96
N LEU A 3 3.63 -4.99 7.67
CA LEU A 3 3.10 -3.66 8.03
C LEU A 3 4.05 -2.83 8.89
N VAL A 4 4.87 -3.46 9.73
CA VAL A 4 5.90 -2.75 10.53
C VAL A 4 6.92 -2.05 9.62
N GLU A 5 7.25 -2.64 8.48
CA GLU A 5 8.15 -2.03 7.50
C GLU A 5 7.43 -0.94 6.70
N PHE A 6 6.17 -1.16 6.35
CA PHE A 6 5.31 -0.15 5.72
C PHE A 6 5.19 1.12 6.56
N GLU A 7 4.99 1.01 7.88
CA GLU A 7 4.89 2.20 8.75
C GLU A 7 6.18 3.03 8.75
N LYS A 8 7.35 2.40 8.58
CA LYS A 8 8.63 3.13 8.41
C LYS A 8 8.65 3.92 7.10
N LEU A 9 8.13 3.33 6.01
CA LEU A 9 7.98 4.04 4.73
C LEU A 9 6.99 5.20 4.85
N CYS A 10 5.88 5.02 5.55
CA CYS A 10 4.94 6.11 5.83
C CYS A 10 5.60 7.24 6.61
N ALA A 11 6.39 6.93 7.64
CA ALA A 11 7.07 7.93 8.44
C ALA A 11 8.15 8.70 7.67
N ALA A 12 8.73 8.10 6.63
CA ALA A 12 9.72 8.74 5.76
C ALA A 12 9.09 9.64 4.69
N LYS A 13 7.77 9.62 4.52
CA LYS A 13 7.04 10.40 3.52
C LYS A 13 6.29 11.57 4.16
N PRO A 14 6.04 12.66 3.41
CA PRO A 14 5.22 13.76 3.90
C PRO A 14 3.84 13.28 4.37
N ALA A 15 3.30 13.93 5.39
CA ALA A 15 1.93 13.68 5.82
C ALA A 15 0.96 13.94 4.65
N GLY A 16 0.00 13.03 4.46
CA GLY A 16 -0.96 13.10 3.35
C GLY A 16 -0.45 12.58 2.01
N ALA A 17 0.78 12.05 1.93
CA ALA A 17 1.25 11.36 0.73
C ALA A 17 0.31 10.19 0.36
N PRO A 18 -0.10 10.05 -0.92
CA PRO A 18 -0.99 8.98 -1.34
C PRO A 18 -0.29 7.62 -1.22
N LEU A 19 -1.06 6.58 -0.93
CA LEU A 19 -0.52 5.23 -0.73
C LEU A 19 0.25 4.70 -1.95
N THR A 20 -0.18 5.07 -3.16
CA THR A 20 0.52 4.77 -4.41
C THR A 20 1.93 5.36 -4.45
N GLU A 21 2.13 6.57 -3.94
CA GLU A 21 3.46 7.21 -3.87
C GLU A 21 4.33 6.58 -2.77
N ILE A 22 3.74 6.26 -1.61
CA ILE A 22 4.47 5.60 -0.51
C ILE A 22 5.01 4.24 -0.97
N LEU A 23 4.20 3.48 -1.71
CA LEU A 23 4.56 2.14 -2.19
C LEU A 23 5.27 2.15 -3.55
N GLY A 24 5.29 3.28 -4.25
CA GLY A 24 5.86 3.37 -5.60
C GLY A 24 5.10 2.52 -6.64
N VAL A 25 3.78 2.42 -6.53
CA VAL A 25 2.93 1.60 -7.41
C VAL A 25 1.89 2.44 -8.14
N GLY A 26 1.43 1.95 -9.29
CA GLY A 26 0.39 2.59 -10.09
C GLY A 26 -1.02 2.30 -9.60
N ASN A 27 -1.25 1.12 -9.00
CA ASN A 27 -2.58 0.67 -8.56
C ASN A 27 -2.55 0.05 -7.15
N ILE A 28 -3.65 0.21 -6.42
CA ILE A 28 -3.88 -0.41 -5.11
C ILE A 28 -5.11 -1.31 -5.19
N TYR A 29 -4.97 -2.55 -4.75
CA TYR A 29 -6.06 -3.49 -4.55
C TYR A 29 -6.23 -3.77 -3.06
N TRP A 30 -7.47 -3.69 -2.59
CA TRP A 30 -7.77 -3.84 -1.16
C TRP A 30 -8.25 -5.25 -0.88
N SER A 31 -7.62 -5.94 0.05
CA SER A 31 -8.01 -7.28 0.47
C SER A 31 -8.51 -7.29 1.91
N GLY A 32 -9.69 -7.86 2.12
CA GLY A 32 -10.25 -8.09 3.46
C GLY A 32 -9.64 -9.29 4.19
N SER A 33 -8.91 -10.17 3.48
CA SER A 33 -8.24 -11.33 4.09
C SER A 33 -6.80 -11.05 4.52
N LEU A 34 -6.23 -9.92 4.08
CA LEU A 34 -4.90 -9.48 4.46
C LEU A 34 -4.94 -8.68 5.75
N VAL A 35 -4.06 -9.02 6.68
CA VAL A 35 -4.04 -8.45 8.04
C VAL A 35 -2.72 -7.76 8.36
N ASP A 36 -1.58 -8.34 8.00
CA ASP A 36 -0.25 -7.98 8.52
C ASP A 36 0.83 -7.78 7.46
N TYR A 37 0.49 -7.99 6.19
CA TYR A 37 1.40 -7.83 5.05
C TYR A 37 0.83 -6.89 3.98
N ILE A 38 1.71 -6.44 3.09
CA ILE A 38 1.42 -5.81 1.81
C ILE A 38 2.17 -6.62 0.75
N TYR A 39 1.46 -7.02 -0.30
CA TYR A 39 2.07 -7.67 -1.46
C TYR A 39 2.33 -6.65 -2.55
N LEU A 40 3.57 -6.57 -3.01
CA LEU A 40 3.94 -5.80 -4.19
C LEU A 40 3.90 -6.75 -5.39
N VAL A 41 3.13 -6.37 -6.40
CA VAL A 41 2.98 -7.10 -7.66
C VAL A 41 3.71 -6.29 -8.73
N PRO A 42 4.84 -6.78 -9.26
CA PRO A 42 5.69 -6.00 -10.18
C PRO A 42 4.97 -5.59 -11.47
N ASP A 43 4.06 -6.42 -11.97
CA ASP A 43 3.31 -6.17 -13.19
C ASP A 43 1.87 -6.67 -13.06
N VAL A 44 0.93 -5.73 -13.15
CA VAL A 44 -0.49 -5.98 -13.41
C VAL A 44 -0.89 -5.10 -14.59
N MET A 45 -1.09 -5.72 -15.75
CA MET A 45 -1.46 -5.03 -17.00
C MET A 45 -0.46 -3.91 -17.39
N GLY A 46 0.84 -4.15 -17.22
CA GLY A 46 1.92 -3.23 -17.58
C GLY A 46 2.21 -2.14 -16.53
N LYS A 47 1.67 -2.26 -15.32
CA LYS A 47 1.94 -1.32 -14.21
C LYS A 47 2.17 -2.07 -12.89
N PRO A 48 3.08 -1.60 -12.02
CA PRO A 48 3.22 -2.16 -10.68
C PRO A 48 1.97 -1.88 -9.86
N ALA A 49 1.58 -2.84 -9.04
CA ALA A 49 0.43 -2.73 -8.14
C ALA A 49 0.78 -3.23 -6.74
N ALA A 50 -0.05 -2.88 -5.76
CA ALA A 50 0.02 -3.47 -4.43
C ALA A 50 -1.33 -4.05 -4.01
N ILE A 51 -1.30 -5.18 -3.29
CA ILE A 51 -2.45 -5.71 -2.57
C ILE A 51 -2.23 -5.40 -1.09
N VAL A 52 -3.15 -4.65 -0.49
CA VAL A 52 -3.02 -4.09 0.86
C VAL A 52 -4.21 -4.49 1.73
N PRO A 53 -4.06 -4.57 3.07
CA PRO A 53 -5.16 -4.79 4.00
C PRO A 53 -6.26 -3.74 3.85
N ALA A 54 -7.52 -4.17 3.81
CA ALA A 54 -8.66 -3.27 3.71
C ALA A 54 -8.78 -2.30 4.90
N ALA A 55 -8.23 -2.66 6.07
CA ALA A 55 -8.15 -1.80 7.25
C ALA A 55 -7.41 -0.47 6.96
N LEU A 56 -6.48 -0.45 6.01
CA LEU A 56 -5.74 0.76 5.62
C LEU A 56 -6.59 1.75 4.79
N LYS A 57 -7.78 1.35 4.29
CA LYS A 57 -8.66 2.24 3.51
C LYS A 57 -9.03 3.50 4.28
N GLN A 58 -9.33 3.37 5.57
CA GLN A 58 -9.76 4.51 6.39
C GLN A 58 -8.68 5.60 6.49
N ARG A 59 -7.41 5.22 6.36
CA ARG A 59 -6.26 6.14 6.43
C ARG A 59 -5.88 6.75 5.09
N PHE A 60 -6.08 6.03 3.98
CA PHE A 60 -5.50 6.38 2.67
C PHE A 60 -6.49 6.52 1.50
N ALA A 61 -7.75 6.12 1.67
CA ALA A 61 -8.78 6.20 0.64
C ALA A 61 -9.95 7.13 1.02
N GLY A 62 -9.78 7.91 2.11
CA GLY A 62 -10.72 8.93 2.58
C GLY A 62 -10.30 10.32 2.14
#